data_AF-A0A151MAN8-F1
#
_entry.id   AF-A0A151MAN8-F1
#
_cell.length_a   1.000
_cell.length_b   1.000
_cell.length_c   1.000
_cell.angle_alpha   90.00
_cell.angle_beta   90.00
_cell.angle_gamma   90.00
#
_symmetry.space_group_name_H-M   'P 1'
#
loop_
_entity.id
_entity.type
_entity.pdbx_description
1 polymer ?
#
loop_
_entity_poly.entity_id
_entity_poly.type
_entity_poly.pdbx_seq_one_letter_code
_entity_poly.pdbx_strand_id
1 'polypeptide(L)'
;MDGNGEIEINMLDEQLIKFLALQRIHQLFPSKAQSIAGSVSSHQPAPMGNHIEAQRKEVQARAVFYPLMGLGSAVNMCYRTLYIGTGADMDVCLTSYGHCNYVSGKHACIFYDENTKHYELLNYSEHGTTVDNVLYSCDFSEKTTPTPPSSIVAKVQSVIRRHKSRKQEEEPHEDAAVMNSQAQGQHRKPCNCKASSSSLIGGSGAGWEGTALLHHGSYIKLGCLQFVFSITDAERGQAAARSIRQDTGNSDVLFMSLDLASLDSVRAFAETFLRCEPRLDLLVLNAGIASGGRRSDGCNLVFQVNHLGHFLLTQLLLERLKHCAPSRVVVVASSAHRSGRIDFERLGRPVEGVLQNFQAYCDSKLANILFARELAGRLEGTGVTCYALHPGVVNTALFSFVPAWLWPLFVPFSWLFFRDAMSGAQTSIHCATQEGIEALSGRYFADCRPQEPRPRARDDTVARKLWEVSERMVGLAA
;
A
#
# COMPACT_ATOMS: atom_id res chain seq x y z
N MET A 1 -2.45 -31.45 -25.56
CA MET A 1 -3.83 -30.96 -25.38
C MET A 1 -3.92 -30.40 -23.97
N ASP A 2 -3.50 -29.15 -23.88
CA ASP A 2 -3.97 -28.00 -23.10
C ASP A 2 -4.69 -28.21 -21.77
N GLY A 3 -4.22 -27.47 -20.76
CA GLY A 3 -4.89 -27.28 -19.47
C GLY A 3 -4.03 -26.46 -18.51
N ASN A 4 -3.64 -25.26 -18.95
CA ASN A 4 -2.84 -24.30 -18.18
C ASN A 4 -3.67 -23.76 -16.98
N GLY A 5 -3.14 -23.86 -15.77
CA GLY A 5 -3.81 -23.41 -14.54
C GLY A 5 -2.86 -22.59 -13.66
N GLU A 6 -2.44 -21.44 -14.15
CA GLU A 6 -1.78 -20.41 -13.33
C GLU A 6 -2.81 -19.86 -12.33
N ILE A 7 -2.59 -20.08 -11.03
CA ILE A 7 -3.49 -19.58 -9.98
C ILE A 7 -2.91 -18.30 -9.38
N GLU A 8 -3.63 -17.21 -9.58
CA GLU A 8 -3.32 -15.89 -9.06
C GLU A 8 -3.52 -15.82 -7.54
N ILE A 9 -2.47 -15.39 -6.84
CA ILE A 9 -2.37 -15.20 -5.38
C ILE A 9 -3.45 -14.27 -4.80
N ASN A 10 -4.07 -13.40 -5.60
CA ASN A 10 -5.19 -12.55 -5.18
C ASN A 10 -6.46 -13.34 -4.82
N MET A 11 -6.60 -14.59 -5.29
CA MET A 11 -7.76 -15.43 -4.99
C MET A 11 -7.81 -15.94 -3.54
N LEU A 12 -6.67 -15.92 -2.82
CA LEU A 12 -6.54 -16.46 -1.46
C LEU A 12 -7.35 -15.67 -0.42
N ASP A 13 -7.29 -14.33 -0.47
CA ASP A 13 -8.09 -13.47 0.40
C ASP A 13 -9.56 -13.49 -0.01
N GLU A 14 -9.84 -13.53 -1.32
CA GLU A 14 -11.21 -13.54 -1.83
C GLU A 14 -12.00 -14.77 -1.36
N GLN A 15 -11.41 -15.97 -1.43
CA GLN A 15 -12.08 -17.22 -1.02
C GLN A 15 -12.36 -17.28 0.49
N LEU A 16 -11.42 -16.82 1.34
CA LEU A 16 -11.66 -16.73 2.78
C LEU A 16 -12.84 -15.79 3.08
N ILE A 17 -12.91 -14.65 2.40
CA ILE A 17 -14.01 -13.70 2.56
C ILE A 17 -15.32 -14.31 2.04
N LYS A 18 -15.33 -15.06 0.92
CA LYS A 18 -16.51 -15.83 0.45
C LYS A 18 -17.06 -16.75 1.52
N PHE A 19 -16.20 -17.50 2.20
CA PHE A 19 -16.62 -18.40 3.25
C PHE A 19 -17.19 -17.69 4.47
N LEU A 20 -16.51 -16.65 4.96
CA LEU A 20 -17.01 -15.86 6.09
C LEU A 20 -18.36 -15.21 5.75
N ALA A 21 -18.53 -14.73 4.51
CA ALA A 21 -19.80 -14.19 4.02
C ALA A 21 -20.90 -15.26 3.96
N LEU A 22 -20.63 -16.43 3.36
CA LEU A 22 -21.59 -17.54 3.28
C LEU A 22 -22.02 -18.04 4.65
N GLN A 23 -21.07 -18.08 5.59
CA GLN A 23 -21.36 -18.51 6.94
C GLN A 23 -22.17 -17.48 7.72
N ARG A 24 -21.93 -16.17 7.50
CA ARG A 24 -22.79 -15.11 8.04
C ARG A 24 -24.21 -15.23 7.50
N ILE A 25 -24.40 -15.58 6.23
CA ILE A 25 -25.73 -15.86 5.66
C ILE A 25 -26.40 -17.02 6.41
N HIS A 26 -25.69 -18.12 6.64
CA HIS A 26 -26.24 -19.27 7.38
C HIS A 26 -26.60 -18.93 8.84
N GLN A 27 -25.87 -18.03 9.48
CA GLN A 27 -26.18 -17.54 10.83
C GLN A 27 -27.41 -16.61 10.86
N LEU A 28 -27.59 -15.78 9.83
CA LEU A 28 -28.73 -14.87 9.72
C LEU A 28 -30.01 -15.57 9.24
N PHE A 29 -29.86 -16.66 8.47
CA PHE A 29 -30.95 -17.44 7.90
C PHE A 29 -30.69 -18.94 8.11
N PRO A 30 -31.03 -19.51 9.28
CA PRO A 30 -30.94 -20.95 9.50
C PRO A 30 -31.81 -21.67 8.45
N SER A 31 -31.16 -22.48 7.62
CA SER A 31 -31.79 -23.12 6.46
C SER A 31 -32.91 -24.06 6.92
N LYS A 32 -34.16 -23.76 6.55
CA LYS A 32 -35.21 -24.78 6.55
C LYS A 32 -34.82 -25.82 5.50
N ALA A 33 -34.47 -27.01 5.95
CA ALA A 33 -34.42 -28.18 5.10
C ALA A 33 -35.81 -28.39 4.47
N GLN A 34 -35.92 -28.39 3.13
CA GLN A 34 -36.83 -29.29 2.41
C GLN A 34 -36.58 -29.32 0.89
N SER A 35 -36.60 -30.56 0.41
CA SER A 35 -36.76 -31.08 -0.94
C SER A 35 -37.82 -30.40 -1.79
N ILE A 36 -37.67 -30.42 -3.13
CA ILE A 36 -38.59 -31.07 -4.08
C ILE A 36 -37.99 -31.02 -5.50
N ALA A 37 -38.06 -32.15 -6.19
CA ALA A 37 -37.81 -32.34 -7.62
C ALA A 37 -38.97 -31.85 -8.50
N GLY A 38 -38.70 -31.46 -9.74
CA GLY A 38 -39.76 -31.28 -10.74
C GLY A 38 -39.33 -30.50 -12.00
N SER A 39 -39.20 -31.22 -13.10
CA SER A 39 -38.99 -30.79 -14.49
C SER A 39 -39.99 -29.75 -15.03
N VAL A 40 -39.62 -28.96 -16.06
CA VAL A 40 -40.11 -29.03 -17.47
C VAL A 40 -39.55 -27.84 -18.29
N SER A 41 -39.16 -28.15 -19.54
CA SER A 41 -38.65 -27.28 -20.61
C SER A 41 -39.79 -26.70 -21.48
N SER A 42 -39.62 -25.49 -22.05
CA SER A 42 -40.11 -25.16 -23.40
C SER A 42 -39.50 -23.89 -24.02
N HIS A 43 -39.07 -24.05 -25.27
CA HIS A 43 -38.47 -23.18 -26.31
C HIS A 43 -38.95 -21.72 -26.54
N GLN A 44 -37.95 -20.81 -26.74
CA GLN A 44 -37.66 -19.86 -27.87
C GLN A 44 -38.75 -18.92 -28.49
N PRO A 45 -38.42 -17.82 -29.23
CA PRO A 45 -37.17 -17.51 -29.97
C PRO A 45 -36.63 -16.04 -29.88
N ALA A 46 -35.40 -15.87 -30.38
CA ALA A 46 -34.71 -14.59 -30.58
C ALA A 46 -35.16 -13.83 -31.84
N PRO A 47 -34.81 -12.53 -31.95
CA PRO A 47 -34.47 -11.94 -33.23
C PRO A 47 -33.04 -11.37 -33.25
N MET A 48 -32.35 -11.65 -34.36
CA MET A 48 -31.07 -11.07 -34.75
C MET A 48 -31.21 -9.58 -35.11
N GLY A 49 -30.22 -8.78 -34.71
CA GLY A 49 -29.92 -7.46 -35.24
C GLY A 49 -28.42 -7.20 -35.13
N ASN A 50 -27.76 -7.06 -36.27
CA ASN A 50 -26.30 -7.08 -36.46
C ASN A 50 -25.57 -5.82 -35.98
N HIS A 51 -24.39 -6.07 -35.38
CA HIS A 51 -23.10 -5.39 -35.58
C HIS A 51 -23.04 -3.85 -35.47
N ILE A 52 -22.44 -3.34 -34.38
CA ILE A 52 -21.05 -2.84 -34.25
C ILE A 52 -20.99 -2.16 -32.88
N GLU A 53 -20.52 -2.86 -31.86
CA GLU A 53 -19.92 -2.23 -30.70
C GLU A 53 -18.71 -3.09 -30.33
N ALA A 54 -17.57 -2.70 -30.89
CA ALA A 54 -16.29 -3.24 -30.50
C ALA A 54 -16.18 -3.11 -28.98
N GLN A 55 -16.01 -4.25 -28.30
CA GLN A 55 -15.60 -4.33 -26.91
C GLN A 55 -14.30 -3.53 -26.74
N ARG A 56 -14.42 -2.25 -26.42
CA ARG A 56 -13.35 -1.51 -25.74
C ARG A 56 -13.25 -2.16 -24.36
N LYS A 57 -12.30 -3.09 -24.19
CA LYS A 57 -11.79 -3.41 -22.86
C LYS A 57 -11.34 -2.10 -22.25
N GLU A 58 -12.10 -1.55 -21.31
CA GLU A 58 -11.67 -0.41 -20.51
C GLU A 58 -10.35 -0.80 -19.83
N VAL A 59 -9.26 -0.12 -20.19
CA VAL A 59 -7.96 -0.36 -19.57
C VAL A 59 -8.00 0.28 -18.20
N GLN A 60 -8.04 -0.57 -17.16
CA GLN A 60 -8.24 -0.18 -15.77
C GLN A 60 -6.98 0.47 -15.16
N ALA A 61 -7.17 1.42 -14.24
CA ALA A 61 -6.10 2.22 -13.64
C ALA A 61 -5.38 1.45 -12.50
N ARG A 62 -4.04 1.46 -12.49
CA ARG A 62 -3.20 0.78 -11.48
C ARG A 62 -2.79 1.69 -10.32
N ALA A 63 -2.77 2.99 -10.61
CA ALA A 63 -2.60 4.06 -9.66
C ALA A 63 -3.26 5.32 -10.23
N VAL A 64 -3.47 6.31 -9.36
CA VAL A 64 -4.03 7.60 -9.71
C VAL A 64 -3.09 8.69 -9.23
N PHE A 65 -2.76 9.62 -10.10
CA PHE A 65 -1.98 10.82 -9.81
C PHE A 65 -2.94 12.00 -9.67
N TYR A 66 -3.17 12.44 -8.43
CA TYR A 66 -4.24 13.37 -8.08
C TYR A 66 -3.70 14.77 -7.76
N PRO A 67 -4.17 15.86 -8.39
CA PRO A 67 -3.70 17.21 -8.10
C PRO A 67 -4.31 17.78 -6.81
N LEU A 68 -3.50 18.45 -5.99
CA LEU A 68 -3.96 19.05 -4.72
C LEU A 68 -4.34 20.53 -4.82
N MET A 69 -3.97 21.20 -5.91
CA MET A 69 -4.21 22.63 -6.09
C MET A 69 -5.57 22.95 -6.71
N GLY A 70 -6.44 21.94 -6.91
CA GLY A 70 -7.78 22.11 -7.49
C GLY A 70 -7.79 22.52 -8.98
N LEU A 71 -6.65 22.46 -9.65
CA LEU A 71 -6.49 22.74 -11.08
C LEU A 71 -6.16 21.43 -11.81
N GLY A 72 -6.82 21.16 -12.93
CA GLY A 72 -6.68 19.92 -13.69
C GLY A 72 -7.49 18.75 -13.10
N SER A 73 -7.49 17.62 -13.80
CA SER A 73 -8.17 16.37 -13.39
C SER A 73 -7.17 15.33 -12.91
N ALA A 74 -7.61 14.36 -12.11
CA ALA A 74 -6.76 13.22 -11.76
C ALA A 74 -6.37 12.42 -13.03
N VAL A 75 -5.16 11.87 -13.05
CA VAL A 75 -4.67 11.05 -14.16
C VAL A 75 -4.53 9.60 -13.72
N ASN A 76 -5.14 8.72 -14.50
CA ASN A 76 -5.07 7.28 -14.29
C ASN A 76 -3.80 6.71 -14.90
N MET A 77 -2.96 6.08 -14.09
CA MET A 77 -1.83 5.28 -14.54
C MET A 77 -2.33 3.88 -14.90
N CYS A 78 -2.82 3.70 -16.12
CA CYS A 78 -3.34 2.41 -16.60
C CYS A 78 -2.23 1.40 -16.95
N TYR A 79 -1.02 1.88 -17.24
CA TYR A 79 0.09 1.05 -17.69
C TYR A 79 1.22 0.98 -16.66
N ARG A 80 2.34 0.37 -17.05
CA ARG A 80 3.54 0.27 -16.20
C ARG A 80 4.26 1.59 -16.00
N THR A 81 3.98 2.60 -16.82
CA THR A 81 4.70 3.86 -16.81
C THR A 81 3.71 5.02 -16.92
N LEU A 82 4.03 6.13 -16.26
CA LEU A 82 3.33 7.41 -16.31
C LEU A 82 4.37 8.51 -16.43
N TYR A 83 4.45 9.15 -17.59
CA TYR A 83 5.37 10.24 -17.88
C TYR A 83 4.76 11.59 -17.50
N ILE A 84 5.55 12.43 -16.82
CA ILE A 84 5.11 13.70 -16.26
C ILE A 84 6.01 14.82 -16.80
N GLY A 85 5.42 15.90 -17.31
CA GLY A 85 6.17 17.06 -17.79
C GLY A 85 5.31 18.07 -18.53
N THR A 86 5.93 19.07 -19.13
CA THR A 86 5.22 20.07 -19.97
C THR A 86 5.19 19.70 -21.46
N GLY A 87 5.84 18.61 -21.85
CA GLY A 87 5.88 18.10 -23.22
C GLY A 87 4.52 17.61 -23.72
N ALA A 88 4.36 17.57 -25.04
CA ALA A 88 3.13 17.10 -25.69
C ALA A 88 2.97 15.58 -25.63
N ASP A 89 4.06 14.85 -25.36
CA ASP A 89 4.16 13.39 -25.24
C ASP A 89 4.01 12.89 -23.80
N MET A 90 3.68 13.77 -22.85
CA MET A 90 3.55 13.42 -21.43
C MET A 90 2.13 12.95 -21.09
N ASP A 91 2.02 11.83 -20.37
CA ASP A 91 0.73 11.34 -19.83
C ASP A 91 0.12 12.36 -18.85
N VAL A 92 0.97 13.02 -18.05
CA VAL A 92 0.59 14.13 -17.17
C VAL A 92 1.20 15.43 -17.71
N CYS A 93 0.40 16.18 -18.46
CA CYS A 93 0.81 17.48 -18.99
C CYS A 93 0.66 18.58 -17.92
N LEU A 94 1.77 18.96 -17.29
CA LEU A 94 1.83 19.88 -16.13
C LEU A 94 1.23 21.26 -16.41
N THR A 95 1.21 21.71 -17.67
CA THR A 95 0.57 22.97 -18.08
C THR A 95 -0.94 23.00 -17.80
N SER A 96 -1.58 21.83 -17.70
CA SER A 96 -3.00 21.67 -17.38
C SER A 96 -3.31 21.91 -15.89
N TYR A 97 -2.29 21.89 -15.03
CA TYR A 97 -2.41 21.98 -13.57
C TYR A 97 -1.95 23.34 -13.02
N GLY A 98 -1.43 24.20 -13.90
CA GLY A 98 -0.92 25.52 -13.58
C GLY A 98 0.36 25.85 -14.33
N HIS A 99 0.90 27.03 -14.05
CA HIS A 99 2.15 27.49 -14.65
C HIS A 99 3.23 27.62 -13.56
N CYS A 100 4.37 26.97 -13.80
CA CYS A 100 5.56 27.10 -12.97
C CYS A 100 6.79 27.18 -13.88
N ASN A 101 7.76 28.02 -13.52
CA ASN A 101 9.03 28.13 -14.26
C ASN A 101 10.06 27.05 -13.84
N TYR A 102 9.69 26.16 -12.92
CA TYR A 102 10.55 25.12 -12.35
C TYR A 102 10.01 23.73 -12.66
N VAL A 103 9.46 23.57 -13.85
CA VAL A 103 9.05 22.29 -14.43
C VAL A 103 9.65 22.18 -15.84
N SER A 104 9.89 20.96 -16.32
CA SER A 104 10.58 20.71 -17.60
C SER A 104 9.70 19.91 -18.55
N GLY A 105 10.10 19.88 -19.83
CA GLY A 105 9.39 19.16 -20.90
C GLY A 105 9.16 17.68 -20.55
N LYS A 106 10.23 17.01 -20.09
CA LYS A 106 10.17 15.68 -19.45
C LYS A 106 10.70 15.84 -18.03
N HIS A 107 9.81 15.84 -17.06
CA HIS A 107 10.15 16.21 -15.68
C HIS A 107 10.40 14.99 -14.82
N ALA A 108 9.47 14.03 -14.83
CA ALA A 108 9.60 12.80 -14.08
C ALA A 108 8.89 11.65 -14.80
N CYS A 109 9.18 10.44 -14.36
CA CYS A 109 8.53 9.22 -14.82
C CYS A 109 8.23 8.36 -13.61
N ILE A 110 6.96 8.02 -13.41
CA ILE A 110 6.57 7.00 -12.45
C ILE A 110 6.49 5.68 -13.20
N PHE A 111 7.17 4.66 -12.73
CA PHE A 111 7.07 3.32 -13.28
C PHE A 111 6.82 2.29 -12.20
N TYR A 112 6.16 1.20 -12.57
CA TYR A 112 5.96 0.05 -11.72
C TYR A 112 6.97 -1.03 -12.07
N ASP A 113 7.85 -1.35 -11.12
CA ASP A 113 8.75 -2.47 -11.22
C ASP A 113 8.02 -3.77 -10.84
N GLU A 114 7.97 -4.71 -11.78
CA GLU A 114 7.34 -6.01 -11.57
C GLU A 114 8.20 -6.95 -10.72
N ASN A 115 9.51 -6.73 -10.65
CA ASN A 115 10.41 -7.57 -9.87
C ASN A 115 10.33 -7.21 -8.39
N THR A 116 10.40 -5.92 -8.08
CA THR A 116 10.32 -5.42 -6.70
C THR A 116 8.88 -5.15 -6.23
N LYS A 117 7.91 -5.13 -7.15
CA LYS A 117 6.48 -4.81 -6.89
C LYS A 117 6.26 -3.41 -6.32
N HIS A 118 7.17 -2.48 -6.58
CA HIS A 118 7.10 -1.10 -6.13
C HIS A 118 6.81 -0.13 -7.27
N TYR A 119 6.24 1.02 -6.91
CA TYR A 119 6.21 2.18 -7.79
C TYR A 119 7.45 3.02 -7.51
N GLU A 120 8.13 3.43 -8.56
CA GLU A 120 9.35 4.21 -8.49
C GLU A 120 9.20 5.46 -9.35
N LEU A 121 9.62 6.61 -8.82
CA LEU A 121 9.69 7.87 -9.54
C LEU A 121 11.14 8.16 -9.89
N LEU A 122 11.39 8.31 -11.18
CA LEU A 122 12.64 8.81 -11.76
C LEU A 122 12.49 10.29 -12.05
N ASN A 123 13.32 11.12 -11.45
CA ASN A 123 13.43 12.53 -11.80
C ASN A 123 14.34 12.69 -13.04
N TYR A 124 13.86 13.42 -14.03
CA TYR A 124 14.64 13.84 -15.21
C TYR A 124 14.85 15.35 -15.28
N SER A 125 14.22 16.12 -14.40
CA SER A 125 14.29 17.58 -14.41
C SER A 125 15.54 18.12 -13.71
N GLU A 126 16.16 19.15 -14.28
CA GLU A 126 17.20 19.93 -13.58
C GLU A 126 16.65 20.70 -12.36
N HIS A 127 15.33 20.83 -12.22
CA HIS A 127 14.70 21.49 -11.09
C HIS A 127 14.47 20.56 -9.89
N GLY A 128 14.57 19.25 -10.11
CA GLY A 128 14.28 18.21 -9.13
C GLY A 128 12.79 17.99 -8.87
N THR A 129 12.49 16.83 -8.31
CA THR A 129 11.16 16.40 -7.87
C THR A 129 11.20 16.14 -6.37
N THR A 130 10.28 16.69 -5.60
CA THR A 130 10.19 16.37 -4.17
C THR A 130 9.13 15.30 -3.96
N VAL A 131 9.49 14.22 -3.26
CA VAL A 131 8.57 13.14 -2.85
C VAL A 131 8.67 13.02 -1.33
N ASP A 132 7.53 13.12 -0.62
CA ASP A 132 7.45 12.98 0.84
C ASP A 132 8.52 13.81 1.60
N ASN A 133 8.69 15.06 1.16
CA ASN A 133 9.69 16.04 1.64
C ASN A 133 11.17 15.75 1.32
N VAL A 134 11.46 14.72 0.53
CA VAL A 134 12.82 14.42 0.03
C VAL A 134 12.96 14.92 -1.40
N LEU A 135 14.01 15.69 -1.68
CA LEU A 135 14.32 16.19 -3.02
C LEU A 135 15.14 15.15 -3.80
N TYR A 136 14.65 14.77 -4.98
CA TYR A 136 15.33 13.92 -5.95
C TYR A 136 15.75 14.77 -7.14
N SER A 137 17.05 14.81 -7.44
CA SER A 137 17.62 15.65 -8.49
C SER A 137 18.72 14.91 -9.23
N CYS A 138 18.87 15.18 -10.53
CA CYS A 138 20.04 14.74 -11.27
C CYS A 138 21.21 15.64 -10.85
N ASP A 139 22.22 15.08 -10.18
CA ASP A 139 23.40 15.84 -9.82
C ASP A 139 24.19 16.22 -11.09
N PHE A 140 24.40 17.52 -11.29
CA PHE A 140 25.28 18.05 -12.35
C PHE A 140 26.54 18.68 -11.73
N SER A 141 27.07 18.07 -10.66
CA SER A 141 28.32 18.48 -10.03
C SER A 141 29.58 18.11 -10.83
N GLU A 142 29.55 18.32 -12.16
CA GLU A 142 30.75 18.68 -12.93
C GLU A 142 30.57 20.06 -13.56
N LYS A 143 30.40 21.08 -12.71
CA LYS A 143 30.76 22.44 -13.16
C LYS A 143 32.28 22.50 -13.19
N THR A 144 32.84 22.39 -14.38
CA THR A 144 34.18 22.92 -14.68
C THR A 144 34.26 24.29 -14.02
N THR A 145 35.19 24.48 -13.09
CA THR A 145 35.47 25.81 -12.55
C THR A 145 35.65 26.74 -13.73
N PRO A 146 34.91 27.86 -13.84
CA PRO A 146 35.17 28.81 -14.90
C PRO A 146 36.61 29.28 -14.69
N THR A 147 37.51 28.82 -15.56
CA THR A 147 38.84 29.39 -15.66
C THR A 147 38.64 30.90 -15.84
N PRO A 148 39.30 31.75 -15.04
CA PRO A 148 39.15 33.18 -15.19
C PRO A 148 39.42 33.51 -16.66
N PRO A 149 38.56 34.30 -17.32
CA PRO A 149 38.75 34.64 -18.72
C PRO A 149 40.15 35.24 -18.87
N SER A 150 40.91 34.76 -19.85
CA SER A 150 42.22 35.34 -20.15
C SER A 150 42.08 36.85 -20.29
N SER A 151 43.12 37.61 -19.92
CA SER A 151 43.06 39.08 -19.83
C SER A 151 42.56 39.76 -21.13
N ILE A 152 42.68 39.07 -22.26
CA ILE A 152 42.18 39.47 -23.58
C ILE A 152 40.65 39.38 -23.64
N VAL A 153 40.03 38.30 -23.17
CA VAL A 153 38.56 38.13 -23.19
C VAL A 153 37.88 39.15 -22.29
N ALA A 154 38.45 39.45 -21.12
CA ALA A 154 37.95 40.49 -20.23
C ALA A 154 38.04 41.90 -20.86
N LYS A 155 39.14 42.20 -21.58
CA LYS A 155 39.29 43.45 -22.33
C LYS A 155 38.27 43.56 -23.46
N VAL A 156 38.07 42.51 -24.25
CA VAL A 156 37.08 42.50 -25.35
C VAL A 156 35.65 42.71 -24.81
N GLN A 157 35.28 42.06 -23.72
CA GLN A 157 33.97 42.25 -23.08
C GLN A 157 33.77 43.68 -22.54
N SER A 158 34.83 44.32 -22.04
CA SER A 158 34.78 45.71 -21.59
C SER A 158 34.59 46.70 -22.75
N VAL A 159 35.19 46.42 -23.91
CA VAL A 159 35.03 47.22 -25.14
C VAL A 159 33.61 47.05 -25.70
N ILE A 160 33.08 45.83 -25.72
CA ILE A 160 31.70 45.57 -26.17
C ILE A 160 30.68 46.30 -25.28
N ARG A 161 30.87 46.30 -23.95
CA ARG A 161 29.99 47.04 -23.02
C ARG A 161 30.06 48.55 -23.22
N ARG A 162 31.25 49.11 -23.42
CA ARG A 162 31.42 50.55 -23.72
C ARG A 162 30.79 50.94 -25.05
N HIS A 163 30.84 50.07 -26.06
CA HIS A 163 30.17 50.33 -27.34
C HIS A 163 28.65 50.23 -27.25
N LYS A 164 28.11 49.34 -26.40
CA LYS A 164 26.67 49.22 -26.16
C LYS A 164 26.10 50.43 -25.42
N SER A 165 26.82 50.98 -24.42
CA SER A 165 26.33 52.20 -23.73
C SER A 165 26.41 53.42 -24.63
N ARG A 166 27.46 53.53 -25.46
CA ARG A 166 27.63 54.65 -26.39
C ARG A 166 26.65 54.64 -27.57
N LYS A 167 26.12 53.46 -27.95
CA LYS A 167 25.02 53.34 -28.93
C LYS A 167 23.62 53.64 -28.37
N GLN A 168 23.47 53.81 -27.05
CA GLN A 168 22.20 54.14 -26.41
C GLN A 168 22.00 55.65 -26.16
N GLU A 169 23.02 56.48 -26.39
CA GLU A 169 22.95 57.94 -26.18
C GLU A 169 22.87 58.76 -27.48
N GLU A 170 23.03 58.15 -28.67
CA GLU A 170 22.90 58.83 -29.96
C GLU A 170 21.98 58.01 -30.88
N GLU A 171 20.72 58.47 -31.04
CA GLU A 171 19.89 58.47 -32.27
C GLU A 171 18.35 58.47 -31.94
N PRO A 172 17.54 59.39 -32.51
CA PRO A 172 16.09 59.44 -32.33
C PRO A 172 15.31 58.65 -33.41
N HIS A 173 14.10 58.21 -33.03
CA HIS A 173 12.96 57.66 -33.79
C HIS A 173 13.05 57.57 -35.34
N GLU A 174 12.94 56.36 -35.89
CA GLU A 174 12.25 56.08 -37.16
C GLU A 174 11.56 54.70 -37.13
N ASP A 175 10.32 54.67 -37.62
CA ASP A 175 9.43 53.52 -37.69
C ASP A 175 9.95 52.43 -38.66
N ALA A 176 10.08 51.20 -38.18
CA ALA A 176 10.13 50.02 -39.03
C ALA A 176 9.29 48.90 -38.41
N ALA A 177 8.13 48.66 -39.02
CA ALA A 177 7.20 47.61 -38.67
C ALA A 177 7.88 46.23 -38.72
N VAL A 178 8.00 45.57 -37.57
CA VAL A 178 8.27 44.13 -37.48
C VAL A 178 7.14 43.52 -36.68
N MET A 179 6.36 42.65 -37.33
CA MET A 179 5.23 41.96 -36.71
C MET A 179 5.69 41.21 -35.46
N ASN A 180 5.20 41.65 -34.30
CA ASN A 180 5.28 40.86 -33.08
C ASN A 180 3.84 40.57 -32.64
N SER A 181 3.42 39.32 -32.77
CA SER A 181 2.16 38.84 -32.20
C SER A 181 2.32 38.75 -30.68
N GLN A 182 2.14 39.87 -29.99
CA GLN A 182 1.90 39.84 -28.56
C GLN A 182 0.56 39.14 -28.31
N ALA A 183 0.63 37.84 -28.00
CA ALA A 183 -0.45 37.17 -27.31
C ALA A 183 -0.70 37.95 -26.01
N GLN A 184 -1.93 38.47 -25.86
CA GLN A 184 -2.41 39.04 -24.62
C GLN A 184 -2.47 37.93 -23.54
N GLY A 185 -1.31 37.63 -22.96
CA GLY A 185 -1.19 36.74 -21.81
C GLY A 185 -1.56 37.52 -20.55
N GLN A 186 -2.64 37.09 -19.89
CA GLN A 186 -3.03 37.56 -18.56
C GLN A 186 -1.80 37.66 -17.64
N HIS A 187 -1.68 38.76 -16.89
CA HIS A 187 -0.65 38.96 -15.87
C HIS A 187 -0.64 37.79 -14.88
N ARG A 188 0.32 36.85 -15.04
CA ARG A 188 0.49 35.71 -14.15
C ARG A 188 1.32 36.13 -12.94
N LYS A 189 0.83 35.86 -11.72
CA LYS A 189 1.61 36.07 -10.50
C LYS A 189 2.89 35.23 -10.57
N PRO A 190 4.08 35.80 -10.33
CA PRO A 190 5.32 35.04 -10.33
C PRO A 190 5.29 34.03 -9.19
N CYS A 191 5.70 32.79 -9.47
CA CYS A 191 5.80 31.75 -8.46
C CYS A 191 7.02 31.99 -7.55
N ASN A 192 6.89 31.73 -6.23
CA ASN A 192 8.01 31.83 -5.27
C ASN A 192 8.99 30.66 -5.32
N CYS A 193 8.85 29.77 -6.30
CA CYS A 193 9.81 28.70 -6.53
C CYS A 193 11.19 29.34 -6.90
N LYS A 194 12.29 28.76 -6.41
CA LYS A 194 13.67 29.22 -6.67
C LYS A 194 14.41 28.16 -7.47
N ALA A 195 15.35 28.58 -8.33
CA ALA A 195 16.23 27.68 -9.05
C ALA A 195 17.00 26.85 -8.02
N SER A 196 16.70 25.56 -7.98
CA SER A 196 17.29 24.61 -7.05
C SER A 196 18.72 24.25 -7.46
N SER A 197 19.55 25.25 -7.74
CA SER A 197 20.97 25.05 -8.06
C SER A 197 21.91 26.06 -7.40
N SER A 198 21.45 26.97 -6.54
CA SER A 198 22.39 27.93 -5.91
C SER A 198 22.03 28.60 -4.58
N SER A 199 20.95 28.25 -3.87
CA SER A 199 20.67 28.90 -2.57
C SER A 199 20.19 28.01 -1.41
N LEU A 200 20.28 26.68 -1.56
CA LEU A 200 20.07 25.72 -0.45
C LEU A 200 21.31 24.90 -0.07
N ILE A 201 22.49 25.26 -0.57
CA ILE A 201 23.75 24.76 0.00
C ILE A 201 24.08 25.65 1.21
N GLY A 202 23.31 25.43 2.27
CA GLY A 202 23.35 26.26 3.48
C GLY A 202 22.28 25.85 4.48
N GLY A 203 22.26 24.57 4.84
CA GLY A 203 21.43 24.02 5.92
C GLY A 203 20.54 22.86 5.47
N SER A 204 21.09 21.64 5.47
CA SER A 204 20.34 20.36 5.48
C SER A 204 19.51 20.03 4.23
N GLY A 205 20.12 19.40 3.22
CA GLY A 205 19.37 18.74 2.15
C GLY A 205 20.23 18.38 0.94
N ALA A 206 21.03 17.31 1.04
CA ALA A 206 21.58 16.67 -0.14
C ALA A 206 20.40 16.08 -0.94
N GLY A 207 20.25 16.49 -2.20
CA GLY A 207 19.32 15.83 -3.12
C GLY A 207 19.78 14.39 -3.34
N TRP A 208 18.85 13.44 -3.35
CA TRP A 208 19.19 12.04 -3.59
C TRP A 208 19.31 11.78 -5.10
N GLU A 209 20.42 11.15 -5.48
CA GLU A 209 20.66 10.64 -6.83
C GLU A 209 20.18 9.18 -6.87
N GLY A 210 18.88 8.98 -7.13
CA GLY A 210 18.24 7.66 -7.12
C GLY A 210 16.76 7.72 -7.46
N THR A 211 16.09 6.57 -7.44
CA THR A 211 14.63 6.48 -7.60
C THR A 211 13.93 6.78 -6.29
N ALA A 212 12.81 7.51 -6.35
CA ALA A 212 11.94 7.68 -5.20
C ALA A 212 10.91 6.54 -5.17
N LEU A 213 10.86 5.78 -4.08
CA LEU A 213 9.79 4.79 -3.90
C LEU A 213 8.48 5.51 -3.58
N LEU A 214 7.42 5.17 -4.32
CA LEU A 214 6.08 5.71 -4.11
C LEU A 214 5.19 4.70 -3.42
N HIS A 215 4.47 5.18 -2.41
CA HIS A 215 3.44 4.45 -1.70
C HIS A 215 2.06 5.07 -1.95
N HIS A 216 1.00 4.38 -1.54
CA HIS A 216 -0.32 4.98 -1.52
C HIS A 216 -0.31 6.20 -0.58
N GLY A 217 -0.71 7.36 -1.10
CA GLY A 217 -0.67 8.62 -0.38
C GLY A 217 0.64 9.40 -0.51
N SER A 218 1.64 8.92 -1.27
CA SER A 218 2.90 9.66 -1.47
C SER A 218 2.64 11.04 -2.06
N TYR A 219 3.17 12.06 -1.40
CA TYR A 219 3.01 13.46 -1.76
C TYR A 219 4.15 13.90 -2.67
N ILE A 220 3.79 14.35 -3.88
CA ILE A 220 4.74 14.66 -4.94
C ILE A 220 4.61 16.14 -5.30
N LYS A 221 5.74 16.85 -5.29
CA LYS A 221 5.82 18.28 -5.63
C LYS A 221 6.80 18.49 -6.78
N LEU A 222 6.29 19.15 -7.83
CA LEU A 222 6.98 19.45 -9.08
C LEU A 222 6.98 20.97 -9.26
N GLY A 223 8.09 21.60 -8.85
CA GLY A 223 8.13 23.05 -8.67
C GLY A 223 7.08 23.52 -7.65
N CYS A 224 6.08 24.26 -8.13
CA CYS A 224 5.00 24.80 -7.30
C CYS A 224 3.72 23.94 -7.37
N LEU A 225 3.69 22.92 -8.22
CA LEU A 225 2.57 22.00 -8.39
C LEU A 225 2.65 20.85 -7.36
N GLN A 226 1.51 20.46 -6.83
CA GLN A 226 1.41 19.47 -5.75
C GLN A 226 0.41 18.38 -6.12
N PHE A 227 0.80 17.13 -5.88
CA PHE A 227 0.04 15.94 -6.24
C PHE A 227 0.11 14.89 -5.13
N VAL A 228 -0.86 13.98 -5.11
CA VAL A 228 -0.85 12.75 -4.32
C VAL A 228 -0.89 11.57 -5.27
N PHE A 229 0.02 10.63 -5.07
CA PHE A 229 0.01 9.35 -5.76
C PHE A 229 -0.77 8.33 -4.94
N SER A 230 -1.82 7.75 -5.53
CA SER A 230 -2.69 6.78 -4.88
C SER A 230 -2.67 5.47 -5.63
N ILE A 231 -2.23 4.39 -4.99
CA ILE A 231 -2.29 3.04 -5.57
C ILE A 231 -3.75 2.56 -5.49
N THR A 232 -4.26 1.97 -6.57
CA THR A 232 -5.66 1.53 -6.68
C THR A 232 -5.89 0.10 -6.17
N ASP A 233 -5.18 -0.38 -5.14
CA ASP A 233 -5.43 -1.71 -4.54
C ASP A 233 -6.84 -1.80 -3.90
N ALA A 234 -7.45 -0.64 -3.64
CA ALA A 234 -8.87 -0.50 -3.34
C ALA A 234 -9.77 -1.15 -4.40
N GLU A 235 -9.40 -1.11 -5.68
CA GLU A 235 -10.17 -1.77 -6.74
C GLU A 235 -10.07 -3.29 -6.68
N ARG A 236 -8.94 -3.86 -6.22
CA ARG A 236 -8.86 -5.31 -5.99
C ARG A 236 -9.76 -5.72 -4.84
N GLY A 237 -9.72 -4.98 -3.73
CA GLY A 237 -10.62 -5.22 -2.60
C GLY A 237 -12.10 -5.04 -2.98
N GLN A 238 -12.42 -4.05 -3.81
CA GLN A 238 -13.78 -3.79 -4.26
C GLN A 238 -14.23 -4.76 -5.38
N ALA A 239 -13.32 -5.26 -6.21
CA ALA A 239 -13.57 -6.35 -7.16
C ALA A 239 -13.83 -7.67 -6.43
N ALA A 240 -13.01 -7.99 -5.41
CA ALA A 240 -13.25 -9.12 -4.52
C ALA A 240 -14.62 -9.01 -3.87
N ALA A 241 -14.95 -7.88 -3.22
CA ALA A 241 -16.28 -7.67 -2.64
C ALA A 241 -17.41 -7.84 -3.66
N ARG A 242 -17.27 -7.32 -4.89
CA ARG A 242 -18.26 -7.51 -5.98
C ARG A 242 -18.42 -8.97 -6.38
N SER A 243 -17.32 -9.68 -6.58
CA SER A 243 -17.28 -11.10 -6.92
C SER A 243 -17.96 -11.95 -5.84
N ILE A 244 -17.68 -11.64 -4.55
CA ILE A 244 -18.32 -12.33 -3.43
C ILE A 244 -19.82 -12.08 -3.39
N ARG A 245 -20.28 -10.84 -3.60
CA ARG A 245 -21.71 -10.51 -3.69
C ARG A 245 -22.38 -11.28 -4.82
N GLN A 246 -21.72 -11.39 -5.97
CA GLN A 246 -22.25 -12.14 -7.12
C GLN A 246 -22.34 -13.64 -6.82
N ASP A 247 -21.31 -14.23 -6.24
CA ASP A 247 -21.25 -15.67 -5.97
C ASP A 247 -22.17 -16.10 -4.83
N THR A 248 -22.31 -15.28 -3.80
CA THR A 248 -23.09 -15.61 -2.59
C THR A 248 -24.51 -15.04 -2.60
N GLY A 249 -24.79 -14.06 -3.47
CA GLY A 249 -26.03 -13.28 -3.43
C GLY A 249 -26.15 -12.32 -2.24
N ASN A 250 -25.13 -12.20 -1.40
CA ASN A 250 -25.14 -11.35 -0.21
C ASN A 250 -24.67 -9.93 -0.54
N SER A 251 -25.59 -8.96 -0.55
CA SER A 251 -25.29 -7.55 -0.80
C SER A 251 -24.46 -6.86 0.29
N ASP A 252 -24.39 -7.46 1.49
CA ASP A 252 -23.85 -6.82 2.70
C ASP A 252 -22.34 -6.99 2.84
N VAL A 253 -21.67 -7.58 1.83
CA VAL A 253 -20.21 -7.69 1.80
C VAL A 253 -19.62 -6.34 1.44
N LEU A 254 -19.15 -5.57 2.42
CA LEU A 254 -18.59 -4.23 2.21
C LEU A 254 -17.06 -4.26 2.08
N PHE A 255 -16.52 -3.36 1.27
CA PHE A 255 -15.09 -3.09 1.20
C PHE A 255 -14.78 -1.78 1.93
N MET A 256 -13.75 -1.80 2.77
CA MET A 256 -13.21 -0.62 3.44
C MET A 256 -11.68 -0.68 3.35
N SER A 257 -11.07 0.43 2.96
CA SER A 257 -9.61 0.51 2.80
C SER A 257 -8.89 0.51 4.15
N LEU A 258 -7.87 -0.33 4.29
CA LEU A 258 -7.03 -0.44 5.48
C LEU A 258 -5.60 -0.81 5.07
N ASP A 259 -4.64 0.05 5.42
CA ASP A 259 -3.21 -0.24 5.32
C ASP A 259 -2.62 -0.43 6.73
N LEU A 260 -2.33 -1.68 7.10
CA LEU A 260 -1.72 -2.04 8.39
C LEU A 260 -0.27 -1.55 8.52
N ALA A 261 0.38 -1.17 7.43
CA ALA A 261 1.69 -0.53 7.49
C ALA A 261 1.60 0.89 8.08
N SER A 262 0.45 1.56 8.00
CA SER A 262 0.26 2.93 8.49
C SER A 262 -0.69 2.98 9.69
N LEU A 263 -0.18 3.36 10.87
CA LEU A 263 -1.01 3.51 12.07
C LEU A 263 -2.12 4.55 11.90
N ASP A 264 -1.91 5.58 11.09
CA ASP A 264 -2.95 6.58 10.79
C ASP A 264 -4.04 6.01 9.88
N SER A 265 -3.67 5.14 8.94
CA SER A 265 -4.67 4.38 8.16
C SER A 265 -5.50 3.48 9.06
N VAL A 266 -4.88 2.81 10.04
CA VAL A 266 -5.59 1.99 11.04
C VAL A 266 -6.58 2.83 11.86
N ARG A 267 -6.17 4.03 12.32
CA ARG A 267 -7.06 4.95 13.05
C ARG A 267 -8.24 5.41 12.19
N ALA A 268 -7.97 5.84 10.96
CA ALA A 268 -9.00 6.31 10.03
C ALA A 268 -9.99 5.19 9.67
N PHE A 269 -9.51 3.96 9.49
CA PHE A 269 -10.36 2.79 9.28
C PHE A 269 -11.26 2.54 10.49
N ALA A 270 -10.70 2.50 11.71
CA ALA A 270 -11.46 2.24 12.93
C ALA A 270 -12.53 3.32 13.17
N GLU A 271 -12.19 4.60 12.98
CA GLU A 271 -13.16 5.70 13.10
C GLU A 271 -14.30 5.55 12.08
N THR A 272 -13.97 5.24 10.82
CA THR A 272 -14.97 5.04 9.78
C THR A 272 -15.85 3.84 10.08
N PHE A 273 -15.27 2.72 10.53
CA PHE A 273 -16.02 1.51 10.89
C PHE A 273 -16.97 1.79 12.05
N LEU A 274 -16.49 2.42 13.13
CA LEU A 274 -17.31 2.72 14.30
C LEU A 274 -18.47 3.67 14.00
N ARG A 275 -18.31 4.55 13.01
CA ARG A 275 -19.35 5.47 12.53
C ARG A 275 -20.39 4.78 11.65
N CYS A 276 -19.96 3.88 10.76
CA CYS A 276 -20.83 3.26 9.76
C CYS A 276 -21.51 1.98 10.27
N GLU A 277 -20.80 1.18 11.06
CA GLU A 277 -21.25 -0.15 11.46
C GLU A 277 -21.68 -0.16 12.94
N PRO A 278 -22.94 -0.51 13.25
CA PRO A 278 -23.46 -0.51 14.62
C PRO A 278 -22.98 -1.72 15.44
N ARG A 279 -22.45 -2.78 14.81
CA ARG A 279 -22.15 -4.04 15.48
C ARG A 279 -20.82 -4.67 15.01
N LEU A 280 -20.09 -5.30 15.93
CA LEU A 280 -18.89 -6.08 15.63
C LEU A 280 -18.89 -7.38 16.45
N ASP A 281 -19.30 -8.48 15.80
CA ASP A 281 -19.35 -9.80 16.43
C ASP A 281 -18.01 -10.55 16.30
N LEU A 282 -17.32 -10.38 15.17
CA LEU A 282 -16.13 -11.14 14.81
C LEU A 282 -15.07 -10.23 14.21
N LEU A 283 -13.85 -10.29 14.75
CA LEU A 283 -12.67 -9.62 14.20
C LEU A 283 -11.62 -10.67 13.84
N VAL A 284 -11.28 -10.79 12.54
CA VAL A 284 -10.29 -11.75 12.04
C VAL A 284 -9.03 -11.00 11.59
N LEU A 285 -7.95 -11.15 12.35
CA LEU A 285 -6.64 -10.55 12.09
C LEU A 285 -5.84 -11.49 11.18
N ASN A 286 -6.22 -11.53 9.90
CA ASN A 286 -5.67 -12.46 8.90
C ASN A 286 -4.43 -11.92 8.18
N ALA A 287 -4.42 -10.62 7.86
CA ALA A 287 -3.45 -10.03 6.94
C ALA A 287 -2.00 -10.24 7.41
N GLY A 288 -1.07 -10.45 6.48
CA GLY A 288 0.34 -10.50 6.84
C GLY A 288 1.30 -10.67 5.69
N ILE A 289 2.54 -10.27 5.93
CA ILE A 289 3.67 -10.31 5.00
C ILE A 289 4.84 -11.09 5.62
N ALA A 290 5.72 -11.68 4.80
CA ALA A 290 6.95 -12.35 5.27
C ALA A 290 8.22 -11.55 5.03
N SER A 291 8.13 -10.53 4.20
CA SER A 291 9.25 -9.69 3.80
C SER A 291 8.75 -8.28 3.56
N GLY A 292 9.56 -7.30 3.88
CA GLY A 292 9.22 -5.89 3.67
C GLY A 292 10.47 -5.03 3.62
N GLY A 293 10.42 -3.97 2.82
CA GLY A 293 11.48 -2.97 2.74
C GLY A 293 11.59 -2.13 4.02
N ARG A 294 12.61 -1.27 4.06
CA ARG A 294 12.84 -0.32 5.16
C ARG A 294 11.84 0.84 5.06
N ARG A 295 11.15 1.15 6.16
CA ARG A 295 10.34 2.37 6.26
C ARG A 295 11.19 3.57 6.65
N SER A 296 10.71 4.77 6.31
CA SER A 296 11.30 6.05 6.69
C SER A 296 11.32 6.27 8.22
N ASP A 297 10.39 5.67 8.95
CA ASP A 297 10.34 5.66 10.42
C ASP A 297 11.31 4.66 11.08
N GLY A 298 12.08 3.92 10.28
CA GLY A 298 13.04 2.93 10.75
C GLY A 298 12.41 1.66 11.33
N CYS A 299 11.08 1.48 11.27
CA CYS A 299 10.42 0.31 11.81
C CYS A 299 10.45 -0.89 10.85
N ASN A 300 10.56 -2.09 11.42
CA ASN A 300 10.43 -3.34 10.69
C ASN A 300 9.02 -3.49 10.08
N LEU A 301 8.91 -3.46 8.76
CA LEU A 301 7.62 -3.51 8.07
C LEU A 301 6.83 -4.80 8.38
N VAL A 302 7.51 -5.94 8.52
CA VAL A 302 6.86 -7.23 8.84
C VAL A 302 6.24 -7.20 10.23
N PHE A 303 6.98 -6.68 11.23
CA PHE A 303 6.45 -6.53 12.58
C PHE A 303 5.32 -5.49 12.64
N GLN A 304 5.47 -4.39 11.90
CA GLN A 304 4.46 -3.33 11.79
C GLN A 304 3.13 -3.90 11.25
N VAL A 305 3.15 -4.58 10.11
CA VAL A 305 1.95 -5.10 9.46
C VAL A 305 1.35 -6.26 10.25
N ASN A 306 2.17 -7.26 10.60
CA ASN A 306 1.65 -8.52 11.15
C ASN A 306 1.19 -8.40 12.61
N HIS A 307 1.79 -7.47 13.37
CA HIS A 307 1.56 -7.33 14.81
C HIS A 307 1.08 -5.92 15.21
N LEU A 308 1.83 -4.84 14.95
CA LEU A 308 1.47 -3.51 15.49
C LEU A 308 0.17 -2.93 14.91
N GLY A 309 -0.04 -3.05 13.59
CA GLY A 309 -1.27 -2.61 12.93
C GLY A 309 -2.48 -3.36 13.47
N HIS A 310 -2.36 -4.67 13.62
CA HIS A 310 -3.40 -5.52 14.22
C HIS A 310 -3.65 -5.22 15.70
N PHE A 311 -2.57 -4.98 16.46
CA PHE A 311 -2.65 -4.59 17.86
C PHE A 311 -3.46 -3.30 18.01
N LEU A 312 -3.07 -2.24 17.28
CA LEU A 312 -3.78 -0.96 17.31
C LEU A 312 -5.23 -1.10 16.86
N LEU A 313 -5.48 -1.81 15.75
CA LEU A 313 -6.84 -2.05 15.25
C LEU A 313 -7.73 -2.69 16.32
N THR A 314 -7.20 -3.70 17.01
CA THR A 314 -7.93 -4.40 18.08
C THR A 314 -8.21 -3.48 19.25
N GLN A 315 -7.25 -2.65 19.68
CA GLN A 315 -7.47 -1.69 20.77
C GLN A 315 -8.57 -0.68 20.43
N LEU A 316 -8.56 -0.13 19.21
CA LEU A 316 -9.54 0.86 18.78
C LEU A 316 -10.96 0.29 18.66
N LEU A 317 -11.09 -0.99 18.31
CA LEU A 317 -12.37 -1.67 18.15
C LEU A 317 -12.81 -2.44 19.42
N LEU A 318 -11.99 -2.43 20.47
CA LEU A 318 -12.18 -3.26 21.67
C LEU A 318 -13.49 -2.96 22.38
N GLU A 319 -13.81 -1.68 22.55
CA GLU A 319 -15.06 -1.28 23.22
C GLU A 319 -16.27 -1.70 22.41
N ARG A 320 -16.22 -1.66 21.07
CA ARG A 320 -17.32 -2.16 20.23
C ARG A 320 -17.50 -3.67 20.38
N LEU A 321 -16.41 -4.45 20.41
CA LEU A 321 -16.46 -5.89 20.66
C LEU A 321 -17.14 -6.21 21.99
N LYS A 322 -16.79 -5.48 23.07
CA LYS A 322 -17.40 -5.66 24.39
C LYS A 322 -18.90 -5.32 24.39
N HIS A 323 -19.28 -4.20 23.77
CA HIS A 323 -20.70 -3.81 23.67
C HIS A 323 -21.53 -4.80 22.85
N CYS A 324 -20.91 -5.49 21.89
CA CYS A 324 -21.56 -6.49 21.04
C CYS A 324 -21.39 -7.93 21.54
N ALA A 325 -20.93 -8.13 22.78
CA ALA A 325 -20.75 -9.48 23.33
C ALA A 325 -22.04 -10.32 23.26
N PRO A 326 -21.97 -11.63 22.97
CA PRO A 326 -20.75 -12.41 22.78
C PRO A 326 -20.05 -12.12 21.45
N SER A 327 -18.75 -11.87 21.49
CA SER A 327 -17.93 -11.55 20.30
C SER A 327 -16.57 -12.25 20.36
N ARG A 328 -15.87 -12.32 19.21
CA ARG A 328 -14.62 -13.09 19.08
C ARG A 328 -13.55 -12.36 18.28
N VAL A 329 -12.31 -12.50 18.73
CA VAL A 329 -11.10 -12.06 18.01
C VAL A 329 -10.30 -13.29 17.59
N VAL A 330 -10.06 -13.44 16.30
CA VAL A 330 -9.30 -14.55 15.73
C VAL A 330 -7.98 -14.02 15.16
N VAL A 331 -6.85 -14.49 15.69
CA VAL A 331 -5.52 -14.01 15.32
C VAL A 331 -4.77 -15.07 14.51
N VAL A 332 -4.45 -14.75 13.25
CA VAL A 332 -3.75 -15.69 12.36
C VAL A 332 -2.25 -15.63 12.62
N ALA A 333 -1.75 -16.68 13.25
CA ALA A 333 -0.34 -16.95 13.47
C ALA A 333 0.20 -17.93 12.40
N SER A 334 1.32 -18.59 12.68
CA SER A 334 1.91 -19.58 11.77
C SER A 334 2.73 -20.62 12.54
N SER A 335 3.01 -21.79 11.97
CA SER A 335 3.98 -22.76 12.50
C SER A 335 5.39 -22.18 12.59
N ALA A 336 5.68 -21.12 11.82
CA ALA A 336 6.89 -20.31 11.91
C ALA A 336 7.15 -19.74 13.32
N HIS A 337 6.11 -19.56 14.15
CA HIS A 337 6.27 -19.13 15.55
C HIS A 337 7.21 -20.03 16.36
N ARG A 338 7.36 -21.30 15.97
CA ARG A 338 8.23 -22.28 16.66
C ARG A 338 9.70 -21.86 16.65
N SER A 339 10.10 -21.07 15.66
CA SER A 339 11.46 -20.52 15.50
C SER A 339 11.56 -19.05 15.95
N GLY A 340 10.44 -18.43 16.33
CA GLY A 340 10.39 -17.05 16.78
C GLY A 340 11.08 -16.83 18.13
N ARG A 341 11.58 -15.61 18.32
CA ARG A 341 12.23 -15.11 19.54
C ARG A 341 11.85 -13.64 19.73
N ILE A 342 11.18 -13.34 20.83
CA ILE A 342 10.91 -11.94 21.19
C ILE A 342 12.14 -11.37 21.88
N ASP A 343 12.90 -10.57 21.12
CA ASP A 343 13.99 -9.74 21.64
C ASP A 343 13.52 -8.29 21.64
N PHE A 344 13.18 -7.76 22.82
CA PHE A 344 12.66 -6.41 22.99
C PHE A 344 13.65 -5.31 22.59
N GLU A 345 14.96 -5.58 22.58
CA GLU A 345 15.94 -4.58 22.16
C GLU A 345 15.98 -4.44 20.63
N ARG A 346 15.69 -5.53 19.92
CA ARG A 346 15.67 -5.61 18.46
C ARG A 346 14.26 -5.49 17.87
N LEU A 347 13.23 -5.60 18.69
CA LEU A 347 11.85 -5.57 18.27
C LEU A 347 11.54 -4.25 17.56
N GLY A 348 11.03 -4.34 16.33
CA GLY A 348 10.75 -3.16 15.50
C GLY A 348 11.97 -2.54 14.81
N ARG A 349 13.20 -2.98 15.06
CA ARG A 349 14.38 -2.48 14.32
C ARG A 349 14.39 -2.99 12.88
N PRO A 350 14.94 -2.21 11.93
CA PRO A 350 14.99 -2.64 10.54
C PRO A 350 15.94 -3.85 10.43
N VAL A 351 15.58 -4.80 9.59
CA VAL A 351 16.37 -6.01 9.32
C VAL A 351 16.84 -6.00 7.88
N GLU A 352 18.07 -6.46 7.67
CA GLU A 352 18.68 -6.59 6.34
C GLU A 352 19.05 -8.07 6.13
N GLY A 353 18.75 -8.58 4.93
CA GLY A 353 19.03 -9.97 4.55
C GLY A 353 17.83 -10.92 4.64
N VAL A 354 17.85 -11.94 3.79
CA VAL A 354 16.75 -12.92 3.64
C VAL A 354 16.52 -13.71 4.93
N LEU A 355 17.60 -14.16 5.58
CA LEU A 355 17.53 -14.91 6.84
C LEU A 355 16.91 -14.09 7.96
N GLN A 356 17.30 -12.81 8.08
CA GLN A 356 16.80 -11.91 9.11
C GLN A 356 15.34 -11.51 8.84
N ASN A 357 14.93 -11.34 7.58
CA ASN A 357 13.53 -11.16 7.22
C ASN A 357 12.67 -12.36 7.61
N PHE A 358 13.13 -13.58 7.30
CA PHE A 358 12.43 -14.79 7.72
C PHE A 358 12.36 -14.92 9.25
N GLN A 359 13.43 -14.52 9.97
CA GLN A 359 13.39 -14.47 11.43
C GLN A 359 12.39 -13.43 11.93
N ALA A 360 12.36 -12.23 11.37
CA ALA A 360 11.39 -11.19 11.72
C ALA A 360 9.94 -11.65 11.48
N TYR A 361 9.71 -12.41 10.41
CA TYR A 361 8.43 -13.08 10.19
C TYR A 361 8.11 -14.10 11.29
N CYS A 362 9.05 -14.98 11.64
CA CYS A 362 8.88 -15.94 12.74
C CYS A 362 8.57 -15.24 14.08
N ASP A 363 9.28 -14.14 14.36
CA ASP A 363 9.12 -13.33 15.57
C ASP A 363 7.73 -12.66 15.59
N SER A 364 7.27 -12.11 14.45
CA SER A 364 5.93 -11.53 14.32
C SER A 364 4.81 -12.57 14.55
N LYS A 365 5.00 -13.81 14.07
CA LYS A 365 4.01 -14.87 14.27
C LYS A 365 4.02 -15.44 15.68
N LEU A 366 5.16 -15.37 16.39
CA LEU A 366 5.21 -15.60 17.83
C LEU A 366 4.51 -14.47 18.61
N ALA A 367 4.73 -13.22 18.21
CA ALA A 367 4.08 -12.05 18.81
C ALA A 367 2.55 -12.16 18.72
N ASN A 368 2.00 -12.62 17.59
CA ASN A 368 0.56 -12.86 17.42
C ASN A 368 -0.02 -13.86 18.44
N ILE A 369 0.70 -14.94 18.78
CA ILE A 369 0.23 -15.93 19.77
C ILE A 369 0.26 -15.33 21.17
N LEU A 370 1.34 -14.64 21.52
CA LEU A 370 1.47 -13.96 22.81
C LEU A 370 0.43 -12.85 22.98
N PHE A 371 0.13 -12.13 21.90
CA PHE A 371 -0.92 -11.12 21.84
C PHE A 371 -2.29 -11.73 22.13
N ALA A 372 -2.68 -12.80 21.42
CA ALA A 372 -3.96 -13.45 21.65
C ALA A 372 -4.11 -13.98 23.09
N ARG A 373 -3.01 -14.48 23.66
CA ARG A 373 -2.96 -14.98 25.03
C ARG A 373 -3.17 -13.85 26.06
N GLU A 374 -2.44 -12.75 25.94
CA GLU A 374 -2.60 -11.59 26.83
C GLU A 374 -3.99 -10.93 26.65
N LEU A 375 -4.46 -10.79 25.40
CA LEU A 375 -5.78 -10.24 25.09
C LEU A 375 -6.88 -11.07 25.76
N ALA A 376 -6.81 -12.40 25.68
CA ALA A 376 -7.77 -13.28 26.32
C ALA A 376 -7.83 -13.10 27.84
N GLY A 377 -6.67 -12.98 28.50
CA GLY A 377 -6.60 -12.71 29.94
C GLY A 377 -7.24 -11.37 30.31
N ARG A 378 -7.03 -10.33 29.49
CA ARG A 378 -7.62 -8.99 29.70
C ARG A 378 -9.12 -8.92 29.41
N LEU A 379 -9.64 -9.85 28.62
CA LEU A 379 -11.06 -9.91 28.24
C LEU A 379 -11.87 -10.85 29.14
N GLU A 380 -11.26 -11.47 30.15
CA GLU A 380 -11.98 -12.33 31.09
C GLU A 380 -13.17 -11.58 31.73
N GLY A 381 -14.34 -12.22 31.73
CA GLY A 381 -15.58 -11.62 32.24
C GLY A 381 -16.29 -10.63 31.31
N THR A 382 -15.70 -10.26 30.16
CA THR A 382 -16.32 -9.30 29.23
C THR A 382 -17.27 -9.94 28.21
N GLY A 383 -17.29 -11.28 28.12
CA GLY A 383 -18.02 -12.01 27.09
C GLY A 383 -17.35 -12.00 25.71
N VAL A 384 -16.15 -11.42 25.60
CA VAL A 384 -15.31 -11.45 24.38
C VAL A 384 -14.26 -12.54 24.50
N THR A 385 -14.13 -13.38 23.47
CA THR A 385 -13.12 -14.46 23.42
C THR A 385 -12.04 -14.17 22.39
N CYS A 386 -10.84 -14.72 22.58
CA CYS A 386 -9.75 -14.57 21.62
C CYS A 386 -9.06 -15.91 21.35
N TYR A 387 -8.72 -16.20 20.09
CA TYR A 387 -8.04 -17.41 19.68
C TYR A 387 -6.88 -17.09 18.74
N ALA A 388 -5.72 -17.71 18.96
CA ALA A 388 -4.66 -17.74 17.96
C ALA A 388 -4.76 -19.02 17.13
N LEU A 389 -4.37 -18.98 15.86
CA LEU A 389 -4.36 -20.19 15.04
C LEU A 389 -3.25 -20.27 14.02
N HIS A 390 -3.04 -21.46 13.48
CA HIS A 390 -2.32 -21.67 12.23
C HIS A 390 -3.28 -22.24 11.18
N PRO A 391 -3.32 -21.62 9.98
CA PRO A 391 -4.26 -22.03 8.93
C PRO A 391 -3.91 -23.40 8.32
N GLY A 392 -2.70 -23.92 8.57
CA GLY A 392 -2.14 -25.05 7.84
C GLY A 392 -0.89 -24.61 7.09
N VAL A 393 -0.18 -25.57 6.48
CA VAL A 393 0.88 -25.25 5.53
C VAL A 393 0.16 -24.79 4.26
N VAL A 394 -0.03 -23.48 4.09
CA VAL A 394 -0.75 -22.89 2.94
C VAL A 394 0.28 -22.18 2.05
N ASN A 395 0.18 -22.37 0.73
CA ASN A 395 1.11 -21.77 -0.23
C ASN A 395 0.75 -20.29 -0.42
N THR A 396 1.01 -19.49 0.59
CA THR A 396 0.85 -18.03 0.53
C THR A 396 2.10 -17.42 -0.12
N ALA A 397 1.93 -16.32 -0.86
CA ALA A 397 3.00 -15.50 -1.46
C ALA A 397 4.01 -14.90 -0.46
N LEU A 398 4.02 -15.38 0.78
CA LEU A 398 5.03 -15.12 1.78
C LEU A 398 6.43 -15.60 1.36
N PHE A 399 6.56 -16.51 0.40
CA PHE A 399 7.87 -17.02 -0.07
C PHE A 399 8.47 -16.25 -1.25
N SER A 400 7.97 -15.06 -1.59
CA SER A 400 8.53 -14.20 -2.65
C SER A 400 10.00 -13.80 -2.44
N PHE A 401 10.59 -14.13 -1.28
CA PHE A 401 12.00 -13.93 -0.95
C PHE A 401 12.93 -15.07 -1.39
N VAL A 402 12.41 -16.21 -1.89
CA VAL A 402 13.24 -17.32 -2.36
C VAL A 402 13.91 -16.91 -3.68
N PRO A 403 15.25 -16.91 -3.77
CA PRO A 403 15.96 -16.61 -5.00
C PRO A 403 15.47 -17.51 -6.14
N ALA A 404 15.26 -16.94 -7.33
CA ALA A 404 14.67 -17.66 -8.49
C ALA A 404 15.38 -18.98 -8.84
N TRP A 405 16.69 -19.08 -8.57
CA TRP A 405 17.48 -20.28 -8.81
C TRP A 405 17.21 -21.44 -7.82
N LEU A 406 16.64 -21.16 -6.65
CA LEU A 406 16.18 -22.16 -5.67
C LEU A 406 14.70 -22.55 -5.87
N TRP A 407 13.97 -21.81 -6.69
CA TRP A 407 12.56 -22.06 -7.01
C TRP A 407 12.30 -23.49 -7.54
N PRO A 408 13.12 -24.07 -8.46
CA PRO A 408 12.89 -25.42 -8.99
C PRO A 408 13.02 -26.53 -7.93
N LEU A 409 13.79 -26.30 -6.87
CA LEU A 409 13.94 -27.21 -5.72
C LEU A 409 12.80 -27.04 -4.70
N PHE A 410 12.29 -25.81 -4.57
CA PHE A 410 11.20 -25.48 -3.63
C PHE A 410 9.81 -25.84 -4.17
N VAL A 411 9.58 -25.80 -5.49
CA VAL A 411 8.28 -26.09 -6.13
C VAL A 411 7.75 -27.53 -5.93
N PRO A 412 8.56 -28.60 -6.03
CA PRO A 412 8.06 -29.95 -5.72
C PRO A 412 7.89 -30.17 -4.22
N PHE A 413 8.71 -29.51 -3.39
CA PHE A 413 8.57 -29.55 -1.93
C PHE A 413 7.35 -28.75 -1.46
N SER A 414 7.04 -27.63 -2.11
CA SER A 414 5.86 -26.82 -1.87
C SER A 414 4.59 -27.62 -2.21
N TRP A 415 4.53 -28.19 -3.41
CA TRP A 415 3.41 -28.99 -3.88
C TRP A 415 3.06 -30.20 -2.98
N LEU A 416 4.05 -30.78 -2.29
CA LEU A 416 3.85 -31.93 -1.41
C LEU A 416 3.34 -31.59 0.01
N PHE A 417 3.54 -30.35 0.48
CA PHE A 417 3.16 -29.92 1.83
C PHE A 417 2.04 -28.88 1.87
N PHE A 418 1.70 -28.23 0.76
CA PHE A 418 0.75 -27.12 0.76
C PHE A 418 -0.72 -27.56 0.56
N ARG A 419 -1.58 -27.11 1.48
CA ARG A 419 -3.04 -27.27 1.42
C ARG A 419 -3.68 -26.16 0.58
N ASP A 420 -4.84 -26.46 -0.03
CA ASP A 420 -5.65 -25.49 -0.76
C ASP A 420 -6.24 -24.41 0.16
N ALA A 421 -6.67 -23.28 -0.42
CA ALA A 421 -7.19 -22.14 0.33
C ALA A 421 -8.41 -22.49 1.20
N MET A 422 -9.27 -23.40 0.74
CA MET A 422 -10.45 -23.81 1.50
C MET A 422 -10.03 -24.60 2.74
N SER A 423 -9.07 -25.52 2.58
CA SER A 423 -8.44 -26.25 3.68
C SER A 423 -7.70 -25.32 4.64
N GLY A 424 -7.07 -24.26 4.12
CA GLY A 424 -6.38 -23.24 4.90
C GLY A 424 -7.32 -22.39 5.78
N ALA A 425 -8.51 -22.08 5.26
CA ALA A 425 -9.51 -21.29 5.96
C ALA A 425 -10.22 -22.02 7.10
N GLN A 426 -10.21 -23.37 7.10
CA GLN A 426 -11.01 -24.18 8.03
C GLN A 426 -10.76 -23.85 9.49
N THR A 427 -9.49 -23.69 9.90
CA THR A 427 -9.18 -23.40 11.31
C THR A 427 -9.64 -21.99 11.69
N SER A 428 -9.52 -21.02 10.78
CA SER A 428 -10.03 -19.65 10.98
C SER A 428 -11.54 -19.62 11.14
N ILE A 429 -12.24 -20.31 10.25
CA ILE A 429 -13.70 -20.49 10.30
C ILE A 429 -14.10 -21.18 11.61
N HIS A 430 -13.44 -22.27 11.98
CA HIS A 430 -13.70 -22.99 13.22
C HIS A 430 -13.57 -22.10 14.45
N CYS A 431 -12.45 -21.37 14.60
CA CYS A 431 -12.28 -20.44 15.72
C CYS A 431 -13.31 -19.30 15.70
N ALA A 432 -13.69 -18.83 14.51
CA ALA A 432 -14.67 -17.76 14.38
C ALA A 432 -16.10 -18.20 14.75
N THR A 433 -16.46 -19.47 14.57
CA THR A 433 -17.88 -19.86 14.52
C THR A 433 -18.28 -21.09 15.32
N GLN A 434 -17.34 -21.93 15.72
CA GLN A 434 -17.65 -23.13 16.51
C GLN A 434 -18.23 -22.73 17.86
N GLU A 435 -19.36 -23.31 18.25
CA GLU A 435 -19.93 -23.14 19.59
C GLU A 435 -19.25 -24.07 20.61
N GLY A 436 -19.17 -23.64 21.88
CA GLY A 436 -18.63 -24.44 22.98
C GLY A 436 -17.12 -24.36 23.17
N ILE A 437 -16.43 -23.51 22.40
CA ILE A 437 -14.98 -23.28 22.53
C ILE A 437 -14.65 -22.05 23.39
N GLU A 438 -15.63 -21.40 24.00
CA GLU A 438 -15.48 -20.17 24.80
C GLU A 438 -14.48 -20.36 25.95
N ALA A 439 -14.53 -21.53 26.61
CA ALA A 439 -13.60 -21.90 27.68
C ALA A 439 -12.14 -22.07 27.21
N LEU A 440 -11.92 -22.09 25.88
CA LEU A 440 -10.61 -22.24 25.25
C LEU A 440 -10.03 -20.89 24.80
N SER A 441 -10.60 -19.76 25.26
CA SER A 441 -10.05 -18.42 25.01
C SER A 441 -8.57 -18.35 25.42
N GLY A 442 -7.75 -17.68 24.60
CA GLY A 442 -6.30 -17.56 24.75
C GLY A 442 -5.50 -18.80 24.32
N ARG A 443 -6.16 -19.83 23.77
CA ARG A 443 -5.49 -21.03 23.25
C ARG A 443 -5.09 -20.86 21.77
N TYR A 444 -4.14 -21.69 21.37
CA TYR A 444 -3.67 -21.81 20.01
C TYR A 444 -4.35 -23.00 19.33
N PHE A 445 -4.81 -22.81 18.09
CA PHE A 445 -5.51 -23.83 17.31
C PHE A 445 -4.74 -24.18 16.03
N ALA A 446 -4.77 -25.44 15.66
CA ALA A 446 -4.35 -25.92 14.35
C ALA A 446 -5.14 -27.18 14.01
N ASP A 447 -5.49 -27.34 12.73
CA ASP A 447 -6.35 -28.44 12.26
C ASP A 447 -7.70 -28.48 13.00
N CYS A 448 -8.31 -27.29 13.21
CA CYS A 448 -9.58 -27.12 13.94
C CYS A 448 -9.58 -27.72 15.36
N ARG A 449 -8.41 -27.83 16.00
CA ARG A 449 -8.29 -28.36 17.36
C ARG A 449 -7.31 -27.54 18.18
N PRO A 450 -7.49 -27.47 19.52
CA PRO A 450 -6.51 -26.87 20.41
C PRO A 450 -5.19 -27.62 20.30
N GLN A 451 -4.10 -26.90 20.12
CA GLN A 451 -2.75 -27.43 20.15
C GLN A 451 -1.90 -26.62 21.12
N GLU A 452 -0.94 -27.29 21.74
CA GLU A 452 -0.05 -26.64 22.70
C GLU A 452 1.15 -26.04 21.97
N PRO A 453 1.33 -24.70 21.97
CA PRO A 453 2.47 -24.08 21.32
C PRO A 453 3.73 -24.25 22.19
N ARG A 454 4.90 -23.94 21.62
CA ARG A 454 6.18 -24.04 22.35
C ARG A 454 6.15 -23.20 23.63
N PRO A 455 6.93 -23.56 24.68
CA PRO A 455 6.92 -22.84 25.97
C PRO A 455 7.07 -21.33 25.85
N ARG A 456 7.90 -20.85 24.92
CA ARG A 456 8.09 -19.42 24.64
C ARG A 456 6.81 -18.67 24.23
N ALA A 457 5.85 -19.35 23.60
CA ALA A 457 4.56 -18.79 23.21
C ALA A 457 3.52 -18.85 24.34
N ARG A 458 3.89 -19.40 25.51
CA ARG A 458 3.05 -19.54 26.70
C ARG A 458 3.57 -18.73 27.89
N ASP A 459 4.60 -17.90 27.66
CA ASP A 459 5.20 -17.08 28.69
C ASP A 459 4.38 -15.80 28.91
N ASP A 460 3.63 -15.76 30.00
CA ASP A 460 2.78 -14.62 30.38
C ASP A 460 3.58 -13.36 30.70
N THR A 461 4.83 -13.51 31.14
CA THR A 461 5.70 -12.37 31.44
C THR A 461 6.13 -11.68 30.15
N VAL A 462 6.49 -12.47 29.14
CA VAL A 462 6.84 -11.97 27.81
C VAL A 462 5.61 -11.39 27.11
N ALA A 463 4.44 -12.03 27.24
CA ALA A 463 3.19 -11.55 26.66
C ALA A 463 2.80 -10.16 27.20
N ARG A 464 2.84 -9.98 28.53
CA ARG A 464 2.57 -8.68 29.18
C ARG A 464 3.57 -7.60 28.75
N LYS A 465 4.87 -7.93 28.74
CA LYS A 465 5.90 -6.98 28.31
C LYS A 465 5.75 -6.59 26.83
N LEU A 466 5.39 -7.54 25.97
CA LEU A 466 5.08 -7.28 24.56
C LEU A 466 3.89 -6.34 24.41
N TRP A 467 2.86 -6.51 25.22
CA TRP A 467 1.71 -5.61 25.25
C TRP A 467 2.12 -4.17 25.57
N GLU A 468 2.84 -3.95 26.68
CA GLU A 468 3.30 -2.62 27.12
C GLU A 468 4.22 -1.95 26.09
N VAL A 469 5.10 -2.73 25.44
CA VAL A 469 5.94 -2.22 24.35
C VAL A 469 5.07 -1.85 23.15
N SER A 470 4.09 -2.68 22.79
CA SER A 470 3.20 -2.41 21.66
C SER A 470 2.38 -1.14 21.90
N GLU A 471 1.80 -0.94 23.09
CA GLU A 471 1.06 0.28 23.46
C GLU A 471 1.91 1.54 23.28
N ARG A 472 3.17 1.51 23.72
CA ARG A 472 4.11 2.63 23.51
C ARG A 472 4.41 2.86 22.04
N MET A 473 4.67 1.81 21.28
CA MET A 473 4.99 1.91 19.85
C MET A 473 3.83 2.46 19.01
N VAL A 474 2.58 2.16 19.39
CA VAL A 474 1.40 2.66 18.68
C VAL A 474 0.86 3.98 19.25
N GLY A 475 1.52 4.56 20.24
CA GLY A 475 1.13 5.84 20.85
C GLY A 475 -0.18 5.78 21.64
N LEU A 476 -0.47 4.65 22.30
CA LEU A 476 -1.59 4.48 23.23
C LEU A 476 -1.18 4.62 24.70
N ALA A 477 0.11 4.48 25.00
CA ALA A 477 0.63 4.73 26.35
C ALA A 477 0.65 6.24 26.65
N ALA A 478 0.09 6.62 27.80
CA ALA A 478 0.04 8.00 28.31
C ALA A 478 1.42 8.55 28.70
#